data_AF-A0A939CYN6-F1
#
_entry.id   AF-A0A939CYN6-F1
#
_cell.length_a   1.000
_cell.length_b   1.000
_cell.length_c   1.000
_cell.angle_alpha   90.00
_cell.angle_beta   90.00
_cell.angle_gamma   90.00
#
_symmetry.space_group_name_H-M   'P 1'
#
loop_
_entity.id
_entity.type
_entity.pdbx_description
1 polymer ?
#
loop_
_entity_poly.entity_id
_entity_poly.type
_entity_poly.pdbx_seq_one_letter_code
_entity_poly.pdbx_strand_id
1 'polypeptide(L)'
;MALITTGNGLIRDLEKFGALGVYVPLEGGYEGRYQRRLRAAGYTTLHITAKGLGDVAAYLTRIHGVRPPHLGKKSTGSGAAVGQVYYLPPILNSHLEQLPPKSKGLVLWIIEGHILSNEELEYLTNLPQLEPRVRVIIERGGDRSFRWTSLEKTLLAS
;
A
#
# COMPACT_ATOMS: atom_id res chain seq x y z
N MET A 1 19.77 -6.82 -23.47
CA MET A 1 20.18 -5.98 -22.33
C MET A 1 18.93 -5.39 -21.64
N ALA A 2 18.08 -6.24 -21.05
CA ALA A 2 16.79 -5.83 -20.44
C ALA A 2 16.92 -5.40 -18.95
N LEU A 3 18.13 -5.43 -18.38
CA LEU A 3 18.36 -5.16 -16.95
C LEU A 3 18.49 -3.67 -16.60
N ILE A 4 18.81 -2.81 -17.57
CA ILE A 4 19.09 -1.38 -17.33
C ILE A 4 17.84 -0.51 -17.55
N THR A 5 16.90 -0.96 -18.40
CA THR A 5 15.69 -0.22 -18.81
C THR A 5 14.47 -0.45 -17.91
N THR A 6 14.54 -1.37 -16.96
CA THR A 6 13.40 -1.74 -16.09
C THR A 6 13.16 -0.65 -15.03
N GLY A 7 12.02 0.03 -15.13
CA GLY A 7 11.51 0.93 -14.09
C GLY A 7 11.02 2.28 -14.60
N ASN A 8 11.62 2.86 -15.64
CA ASN A 8 11.21 4.18 -16.14
C ASN A 8 9.77 4.16 -16.70
N GLY A 9 9.38 3.07 -17.35
CA GLY A 9 8.00 2.87 -17.81
C GLY A 9 7.01 2.83 -16.65
N LEU A 10 7.33 2.06 -15.60
CA LEU A 10 6.50 1.96 -14.40
C LEU A 10 6.35 3.32 -13.69
N ILE A 11 7.44 4.09 -13.56
CA ILE A 11 7.38 5.43 -12.93
C ILE A 11 6.50 6.37 -13.76
N ARG A 12 6.66 6.38 -15.08
CA ARG A 12 5.84 7.20 -15.98
C ARG A 12 4.36 6.83 -15.89
N ASP A 13 4.05 5.55 -15.88
CA ASP A 13 2.67 5.07 -15.76
C ASP A 13 2.10 5.35 -14.36
N LEU A 14 2.91 5.27 -13.31
CA LEU A 14 2.50 5.61 -11.95
C LEU A 14 2.20 7.11 -11.81
N GLU A 15 3.02 7.97 -12.43
CA GLU A 15 2.79 9.42 -12.48
C GLU A 15 1.51 9.75 -13.28
N LYS A 16 1.24 8.99 -14.35
CA LYS A 16 0.04 9.16 -15.19
C LYS A 16 -1.25 8.67 -14.53
N PHE A 17 -1.25 7.45 -13.99
CA PHE A 17 -2.46 6.79 -13.50
C PHE A 17 -2.68 6.94 -11.99
N GLY A 18 -1.64 7.25 -11.20
CA GLY A 18 -1.72 7.37 -9.75
C GLY A 18 -1.71 6.02 -9.02
N ALA A 19 -2.47 5.04 -9.52
CA ALA A 19 -2.59 3.71 -8.96
C ALA A 19 -2.31 2.61 -10.00
N LEU A 20 -1.44 1.65 -9.65
CA LEU A 20 -1.08 0.52 -10.50
C LEU A 20 -1.35 -0.82 -9.81
N GLY A 21 -1.84 -1.78 -10.58
CA GLY A 21 -1.80 -3.20 -10.24
C GLY A 21 -0.57 -3.85 -10.86
N VAL A 22 0.27 -4.47 -10.03
CA VAL A 22 1.46 -5.21 -10.47
C VAL A 22 1.24 -6.72 -10.31
N TYR A 23 1.84 -7.48 -11.22
CA TYR A 23 1.87 -8.93 -11.19
C TYR A 23 3.32 -9.35 -11.19
N VAL A 24 3.70 -10.12 -10.20
CA VAL A 24 5.11 -10.36 -9.88
C VAL A 24 5.42 -11.85 -9.91
N PRO A 25 6.62 -12.26 -10.34
CA PRO A 25 7.04 -13.65 -10.23
C PRO A 25 7.00 -14.14 -8.78
N LEU A 26 6.40 -15.31 -8.58
CA LEU A 26 6.10 -15.86 -7.25
C LEU A 26 7.37 -16.27 -6.48
N GLU A 27 8.51 -16.40 -7.16
CA GLU A 27 9.81 -16.58 -6.54
C GLU A 27 10.28 -15.34 -5.74
N GLY A 28 9.67 -14.17 -5.98
CA GLY A 28 10.01 -12.89 -5.35
C GLY A 28 11.36 -12.31 -5.77
N GLY A 29 11.65 -11.10 -5.32
CA GLY A 29 12.93 -10.40 -5.52
C GLY A 29 12.98 -9.49 -6.75
N TYR A 30 11.95 -9.49 -7.59
CA TYR A 30 11.84 -8.57 -8.73
C TYR A 30 11.31 -7.19 -8.31
N GLU A 31 10.44 -7.14 -7.30
CA GLU A 31 9.79 -5.94 -6.75
C GLU A 31 10.83 -4.91 -6.30
N GLY A 32 11.84 -5.39 -5.56
CA GLY A 32 12.89 -4.54 -4.98
C GLY A 32 13.65 -3.72 -6.03
N ARG A 33 13.76 -4.23 -7.27
CA ARG A 33 14.38 -3.49 -8.38
C ARG A 33 13.56 -2.27 -8.76
N TYR A 34 12.24 -2.41 -8.87
CA TYR A 34 11.33 -1.30 -9.20
C TYR A 34 11.21 -0.31 -8.04
N GLN A 35 11.19 -0.79 -6.80
CA GLN A 35 11.19 0.07 -5.61
C GLN A 35 12.48 0.90 -5.51
N ARG A 36 13.64 0.32 -5.82
CA ARG A 36 14.91 1.07 -5.87
C ARG A 36 14.88 2.17 -6.93
N ARG A 37 14.20 1.95 -8.07
CA ARG A 37 14.00 2.98 -9.10
C ARG A 37 13.06 4.08 -8.63
N LEU A 38 11.96 3.73 -7.96
CA LEU A 38 11.06 4.72 -7.34
C LEU A 38 11.80 5.60 -6.33
N ARG A 39 12.64 4.99 -5.49
CA ARG A 39 13.51 5.71 -4.55
C ARG A 39 14.47 6.66 -5.27
N ALA A 40 15.14 6.18 -6.32
CA ALA A 40 16.04 7.02 -7.11
C ALA A 40 15.31 8.18 -7.82
N ALA A 41 14.02 8.00 -8.16
CA ALA A 41 13.17 9.04 -8.71
C ALA A 41 12.64 10.05 -7.67
N GLY A 42 12.95 9.85 -6.38
CA GLY A 42 12.60 10.76 -5.29
C GLY A 42 11.33 10.40 -4.52
N TYR A 43 10.75 9.21 -4.76
CA TYR A 43 9.63 8.71 -3.97
C TYR A 43 10.12 7.98 -2.72
N THR A 44 9.37 8.09 -1.62
CA THR A 44 9.54 7.23 -0.45
C THR A 44 8.52 6.09 -0.55
N THR A 45 8.95 4.84 -0.37
CA THR A 45 8.05 3.69 -0.44
C THR A 45 7.67 3.25 0.97
N LEU A 46 6.36 3.15 1.24
CA LEU A 46 5.82 2.51 2.43
C LEU A 46 5.32 1.12 2.05
N HIS A 47 5.86 0.10 2.71
CA HIS A 47 5.46 -1.29 2.49
C HIS A 47 4.43 -1.71 3.51
N ILE A 48 3.29 -2.20 3.03
CA ILE A 48 2.24 -2.77 3.87
C ILE A 48 1.71 -4.06 3.25
N THR A 49 1.18 -4.93 4.10
CA THR A 49 0.52 -6.17 3.69
C THR A 49 -0.97 -5.94 3.62
N ALA A 50 -1.63 -6.38 2.54
CA ALA A 50 -3.09 -6.31 2.45
C ALA A 50 -3.76 -7.14 3.56
N LYS A 51 -3.21 -8.33 3.85
CA LYS A 51 -3.65 -9.16 4.97
C LYS A 51 -3.42 -8.41 6.28
N GLY A 52 -4.50 -8.09 6.97
CA GLY A 52 -4.47 -7.48 8.29
C GLY A 52 -4.77 -5.98 8.34
N LEU A 53 -5.06 -5.33 7.21
CA LEU A 53 -5.46 -3.90 7.21
C LEU A 53 -6.87 -3.68 7.80
N GLY A 54 -7.75 -4.67 7.72
CA GLY A 54 -9.16 -4.50 8.07
C GLY A 54 -9.82 -3.50 7.11
N ASP A 55 -10.56 -2.52 7.64
CA ASP A 55 -11.07 -1.41 6.84
C ASP A 55 -9.91 -0.50 6.37
N VAL A 56 -9.58 -0.63 5.07
CA VAL A 56 -8.48 0.09 4.41
C VAL A 56 -8.60 1.60 4.57
N ALA A 57 -9.81 2.16 4.46
CA ALA A 57 -10.01 3.60 4.57
C ALA A 57 -9.76 4.10 5.99
N ALA A 58 -10.30 3.38 6.97
CA ALA A 58 -10.10 3.70 8.38
C ALA A 58 -8.62 3.58 8.80
N TYR A 59 -7.94 2.52 8.36
CA TYR A 59 -6.56 2.25 8.76
C TYR A 59 -5.55 3.23 8.13
N LEU A 60 -5.76 3.62 6.87
CA LEU A 60 -4.83 4.50 6.16
C LEU A 60 -5.01 5.97 6.52
N THR A 61 -6.26 6.46 6.58
CA THR A 61 -6.56 7.91 6.60
C THR A 61 -7.25 8.40 7.87
N ARG A 62 -7.65 7.51 8.78
CA ARG A 62 -8.31 7.86 10.04
C ARG A 62 -7.53 7.34 11.23
N ILE A 63 -7.89 7.84 12.41
CA ILE A 63 -7.42 7.28 13.67
C ILE A 63 -8.08 5.90 13.83
N HIS A 64 -7.26 4.87 14.01
CA HIS A 64 -7.74 3.50 14.11
C HIS A 64 -7.45 2.91 15.50
N GLY A 65 -8.48 2.33 16.12
CA GLY A 65 -8.37 1.69 17.43
C GLY A 65 -7.90 0.25 17.30
N VAL A 66 -6.64 -0.02 17.61
CA VAL A 66 -6.08 -1.38 17.66
C VAL A 66 -6.23 -1.94 19.07
N ARG A 67 -6.66 -3.20 19.18
CA ARG A 67 -6.69 -3.93 20.46
C ARG A 67 -5.52 -4.91 20.51
N PRO A 68 -4.48 -4.64 21.32
CA PRO A 68 -3.40 -5.60 21.50
C PRO A 68 -3.91 -6.91 22.14
N PRO A 69 -3.25 -8.05 21.88
CA PRO A 69 -3.64 -9.31 22.50
C PRO A 69 -3.51 -9.20 24.03
N HIS A 70 -4.64 -9.23 24.73
CA HIS A 70 -4.70 -9.08 26.18
C HIS A 70 -4.39 -10.37 26.96
N LEU A 71 -4.36 -11.52 26.27
CA LEU A 71 -4.03 -12.85 26.80
C LEU A 71 -4.74 -13.20 28.12
N GLY A 72 -5.94 -12.65 28.35
CA GLY A 72 -6.70 -12.79 29.60
C GLY A 72 -6.12 -12.06 30.82
N LYS A 73 -4.99 -11.37 30.70
CA LYS A 73 -4.26 -10.77 31.84
C LYS A 73 -4.47 -9.26 32.00
N LYS A 74 -4.90 -8.56 30.96
CA LYS A 74 -5.00 -7.08 30.95
C LYS A 74 -6.40 -6.54 31.27
N SER A 75 -7.32 -7.40 31.69
CA SER A 75 -8.68 -7.06 32.11
C SER A 75 -8.96 -7.70 33.47
N THR A 76 -8.33 -7.18 34.52
CA THR A 76 -8.50 -7.67 35.91
C THR A 76 -9.62 -6.94 36.67
N GLY A 77 -10.35 -6.02 36.03
CA GLY A 77 -11.50 -5.31 36.60
C GLY A 77 -12.85 -5.87 36.16
N SER A 78 -13.94 -5.34 36.72
CA SER A 78 -15.35 -5.72 36.48
C SER A 78 -15.94 -5.29 35.12
N GLY A 79 -15.10 -4.83 34.19
CA GLY A 79 -15.50 -4.45 32.83
C GLY A 79 -15.49 -5.62 31.84
N ALA A 80 -15.97 -5.38 30.62
CA ALA A 80 -15.89 -6.38 29.55
C ALA A 80 -14.42 -6.78 29.28
N ALA A 81 -14.15 -8.07 29.14
CA ALA A 81 -12.81 -8.64 28.91
C ALA A 81 -12.28 -8.41 27.49
N VAL A 82 -12.38 -7.18 26.98
CA VAL A 82 -12.06 -6.78 25.60
C VAL A 82 -10.69 -6.10 25.47
N GLY A 83 -9.96 -5.95 26.57
CA GLY A 83 -8.64 -5.31 26.61
C GLY A 83 -8.67 -3.79 26.41
N GLN A 84 -7.49 -3.17 26.43
CA GLN A 84 -7.31 -1.74 26.17
C GLN A 84 -7.34 -1.45 24.67
N VAL A 85 -7.85 -0.28 24.28
CA VAL A 85 -7.83 0.20 22.89
C VAL A 85 -6.70 1.21 22.74
N TYR A 86 -5.82 0.97 21.76
CA TYR A 86 -4.72 1.85 21.42
C TYR A 86 -5.11 2.58 20.14
N TYR A 87 -5.26 3.90 20.22
CA TYR A 87 -5.60 4.73 19.06
C TYR A 87 -4.32 5.06 18.30
N LEU A 88 -4.15 4.42 17.14
CA LEU A 88 -3.06 4.71 16.24
C LEU A 88 -3.42 5.91 15.35
N PRO A 89 -2.47 6.82 15.08
CA PRO A 89 -2.69 7.88 14.12
C PRO A 89 -2.85 7.30 12.70
N PRO A 90 -3.45 8.06 11.77
CA PRO A 90 -3.54 7.64 10.38
C PRO A 90 -2.13 7.38 9.83
N ILE A 91 -1.91 6.17 9.33
CA ILE A 91 -0.58 5.74 8.89
C ILE A 91 -0.09 6.63 7.75
N LEU A 92 -0.96 6.91 6.79
CA LEU A 92 -0.60 7.66 5.61
C LEU A 92 -0.23 9.10 5.96
N ASN A 93 -1.04 9.79 6.77
CA ASN A 93 -0.75 11.16 7.22
C ASN A 93 0.56 11.23 8.02
N SER A 94 0.75 10.30 8.96
CA SER A 94 1.96 10.25 9.78
C SER A 94 3.23 10.12 8.92
N HIS A 95 3.17 9.29 7.87
CA HIS A 95 4.29 9.15 6.94
C HIS A 95 4.47 10.36 6.03
N LEU A 96 3.38 11.00 5.58
CA LEU A 96 3.44 12.19 4.73
C LEU A 96 4.06 13.40 5.45
N GLU A 97 3.80 13.56 6.75
CA GLU A 97 4.38 14.61 7.59
C GLU A 97 5.88 14.40 7.81
N GLN A 98 6.33 13.15 7.85
CA GLN A 98 7.75 12.79 8.03
C GLN A 98 8.54 12.77 6.71
N LEU A 99 7.89 13.04 5.58
CA LEU A 99 8.57 13.04 4.28
C LEU A 99 9.62 14.17 4.19
N PRO A 100 10.80 13.90 3.62
CA PRO A 100 11.76 14.95 3.31
C PRO A 100 11.14 16.02 2.39
N PRO A 101 11.43 17.32 2.59
CA PRO A 101 10.87 18.40 1.77
C PRO A 101 11.17 18.28 0.27
N LYS A 102 12.27 17.60 -0.09
CA LYS A 102 12.68 17.36 -1.49
C LYS A 102 12.09 16.08 -2.09
N SER A 103 11.31 15.31 -1.34
CA SER A 103 10.70 14.09 -1.85
C SER A 103 9.53 14.42 -2.78
N LYS A 104 9.34 13.60 -3.83
CA LYS A 104 8.20 13.74 -4.74
C LYS A 104 6.88 13.34 -4.07
N GLY A 105 6.94 12.44 -3.09
CA GLY A 105 5.76 11.90 -2.43
C GLY A 105 5.99 10.50 -1.85
N LEU A 106 4.89 9.88 -1.44
CA LEU A 106 4.83 8.54 -0.87
C LEU A 106 4.25 7.56 -1.90
N VAL A 107 4.90 6.40 -2.05
CA VAL A 107 4.34 5.26 -2.78
C VAL A 107 3.91 4.23 -1.76
N LEU A 108 2.61 3.97 -1.68
CA LEU A 108 2.04 2.88 -0.90
C LEU A 108 2.19 1.58 -1.70
N TRP A 109 3.09 0.71 -1.27
CA TRP A 109 3.32 -0.60 -1.88
C TRP A 109 2.63 -1.68 -1.05
N ILE A 110 1.51 -2.17 -1.56
CA ILE A 110 0.67 -3.17 -0.90
C ILE A 110 0.98 -4.56 -1.46
N ILE A 111 1.55 -5.42 -0.62
CA ILE A 111 1.80 -6.82 -0.95
C ILE A 111 0.56 -7.68 -0.66
N GLU A 112 0.46 -8.82 -1.31
CA GLU A 112 -0.68 -9.75 -1.17
C GLU A 112 -2.06 -9.14 -1.50
N GLY A 113 -2.11 -8.12 -2.35
CA GLY A 113 -3.33 -7.39 -2.69
C GLY A 113 -4.35 -8.15 -3.54
N HIS A 114 -4.12 -9.42 -3.85
CA HIS A 114 -5.09 -10.31 -4.53
C HIS A 114 -6.31 -10.63 -3.64
N ILE A 115 -6.22 -10.41 -2.33
CA ILE A 115 -7.31 -10.66 -1.38
C ILE A 115 -8.31 -9.50 -1.27
N LEU A 116 -7.93 -8.32 -1.76
CA LEU A 116 -8.71 -7.09 -1.58
C LEU A 116 -9.99 -7.17 -2.40
N SER A 117 -11.10 -6.69 -1.83
CA SER A 117 -12.40 -6.60 -2.50
C SER A 117 -12.38 -5.52 -3.59
N ASN A 118 -13.37 -5.56 -4.48
CA ASN A 118 -13.48 -4.56 -5.55
C ASN A 118 -13.70 -3.15 -4.98
N GLU A 119 -14.48 -3.02 -3.91
CA GLU A 119 -14.71 -1.73 -3.23
C GLU A 119 -13.42 -1.19 -2.59
N GLU A 120 -12.60 -2.06 -1.98
CA GLU A 120 -11.31 -1.67 -1.42
C GLU A 120 -10.34 -1.19 -2.50
N LEU A 121 -10.35 -1.86 -3.66
CA LEU A 121 -9.53 -1.48 -4.82
C LEU A 121 -10.01 -0.19 -5.48
N GLU A 122 -11.33 0.05 -5.55
CA GLU A 122 -11.89 1.32 -6.01
C GLU A 122 -11.45 2.48 -5.10
N TYR A 123 -11.54 2.28 -3.77
CA TYR A 123 -11.03 3.25 -2.81
C TYR A 123 -9.54 3.55 -3.04
N LEU A 124 -8.71 2.51 -3.18
CA LEU A 124 -7.27 2.66 -3.43
C LEU A 124 -6.94 3.26 -4.80
N THR A 125 -7.81 3.06 -5.79
CA THR A 125 -7.70 3.70 -7.12
C THR A 125 -7.95 5.20 -7.02
N ASN A 126 -8.90 5.62 -6.18
CA ASN A 126 -9.26 7.02 -5.98
C ASN A 126 -8.36 7.74 -4.96
N LEU A 127 -7.61 7.01 -4.13
CA LEU A 127 -6.74 7.58 -3.09
C LEU A 127 -5.74 8.64 -3.62
N PRO A 128 -5.05 8.45 -4.76
CA PRO A 128 -4.17 9.48 -5.34
C PRO A 128 -4.90 10.76 -5.79
N GLN A 129 -6.21 10.71 -6.02
CA GLN A 129 -7.00 11.91 -6.34
C GLN A 129 -7.33 12.69 -5.06
N LEU A 130 -7.60 11.98 -3.96
CA LEU A 130 -7.85 12.58 -2.65
C LEU A 130 -6.57 13.18 -2.06
N GLU A 131 -5.43 12.50 -2.23
CA GLU A 131 -4.12 12.94 -1.74
C GLU A 131 -3.07 12.85 -2.86
N PRO A 132 -2.82 13.94 -3.62
CA PRO A 132 -1.95 13.95 -4.80
C PRO A 132 -0.48 13.56 -4.54
N ARG A 133 -0.01 13.67 -3.29
CA ARG A 133 1.34 13.28 -2.87
C ARG A 133 1.49 11.77 -2.72
N VAL A 134 0.40 11.01 -2.79
CA VAL A 134 0.38 9.55 -2.65
C VAL A 134 0.21 8.91 -4.01
N ARG A 135 0.95 7.84 -4.22
CA ARG A 135 0.78 6.90 -5.34
C ARG A 135 0.60 5.50 -4.78
N VAL A 136 -0.16 4.66 -5.47
CA VAL A 136 -0.51 3.33 -4.97
C VAL A 136 -0.01 2.25 -5.94
N ILE A 137 0.62 1.23 -5.40
CA ILE A 137 1.01 0.01 -6.13
C ILE A 137 0.49 -1.19 -5.34
N ILE A 138 -0.25 -2.07 -6.01
CA ILE A 138 -0.84 -3.26 -5.40
C ILE A 138 -0.38 -4.50 -6.14
N GLU A 139 0.16 -5.48 -5.41
CA GLU A 139 0.46 -6.80 -5.94
C GLU A 139 -0.83 -7.62 -6.09
N ARG A 140 -1.40 -7.59 -7.30
CA ARG A 140 -2.70 -8.20 -7.62
C ARG A 140 -2.61 -9.70 -7.88
N GLY A 141 -1.41 -10.26 -8.06
CA GLY A 141 -1.21 -11.69 -8.25
C GLY A 141 0.16 -12.03 -8.81
N GLY A 142 0.31 -13.30 -9.20
CA GLY A 142 1.54 -13.82 -9.80
C GLY A 142 1.56 -13.72 -11.32
N ASP A 143 2.75 -13.57 -11.91
CA ASP A 143 2.99 -13.82 -13.33
C ASP A 143 4.45 -14.26 -13.55
N ARG A 144 4.76 -14.95 -14.65
CA ARG A 144 6.12 -15.44 -14.96
C ARG A 144 7.12 -14.31 -15.22
N SER A 145 6.64 -13.08 -15.40
CA SER A 145 7.46 -11.89 -15.58
C SER A 145 6.82 -10.71 -14.86
N PHE A 146 7.63 -9.75 -14.40
CA PHE A 146 7.11 -8.55 -13.76
C PHE A 146 6.35 -7.70 -14.79
N ARG A 147 5.03 -7.58 -14.62
CA ARG A 147 4.17 -6.70 -15.44
C ARG A 147 3.32 -5.80 -14.56
N TRP A 148 2.86 -4.69 -15.12
CA TRP A 148 1.97 -3.77 -14.44
C TRP A 148 0.89 -3.27 -15.41
N THR A 149 -0.21 -2.79 -14.84
CA THR A 149 -1.28 -2.09 -15.55
C THR A 149 -1.94 -1.10 -14.59
N SER A 150 -2.78 -0.19 -15.10
CA SER A 150 -3.54 0.71 -14.23
C SER A 150 -4.45 -0.10 -13.31
N LEU A 151 -4.60 0.33 -12.06
CA LEU A 151 -5.41 -0.41 -11.09
C LEU A 151 -6.87 -0.53 -11.54
N GLU A 152 -7.41 0.53 -12.14
CA GLU A 152 -8.74 0.56 -12.77
C GLU A 152 -8.94 -0.57 -13.81
N LYS A 153 -7.92 -0.89 -14.62
CA LYS A 153 -8.03 -2.00 -15.60
C LYS A 153 -8.05 -3.36 -14.92
N THR A 154 -7.51 -3.48 -13.71
CA THR A 154 -7.56 -4.75 -12.97
C THR A 154 -8.94 -5.03 -12.38
N LEU A 155 -9.76 -4.00 -12.16
CA LEU A 155 -11.17 -4.14 -11.73
C LEU A 155 -12.07 -4.63 -12.85
N LEU A 156 -11.82 -4.20 -14.09
CA LEU A 156 -12.61 -4.62 -15.25
C LEU A 156 -12.35 -6.07 -15.69
N ALA A 157 -11.27 -6.68 -15.19
CA ALA A 157 -10.82 -8.02 -15.59
C ALA A 157 -11.07 -9.10 -14.52
N SER A 158 -11.61 -8.73 -13.36
CA SER A 158 -11.97 -9.61 -12.24
C SER A 158 -13.44 -10.00 -12.30
#